data_AF-A0A919KK15-F1
#
_entry.id   AF-A0A919KK15-F1
#
_cell.length_a   1.000
_cell.length_b   1.000
_cell.length_c   1.000
_cell.angle_alpha   90.00
_cell.angle_beta   90.00
_cell.angle_gamma   90.00
#
_symmetry.space_group_name_H-M   'P 1'
#
loop_
_entity.id
_entity.type
_entity.pdbx_description
1 polymer ?
#
loop_
_entity_poly.entity_id
_entity_poly.type
_entity_poly.pdbx_seq_one_letter_code
_entity_poly.pdbx_strand_id
1 'polypeptide(L)'
;MGERTAARDAEFQVFVTTAWPRLSRTAFLLAGDRHTAEDLVQTTLEKTYVAWARVRRTDDPYAYVRRILLNEQAGRFRRRLPEFLVPAVPERPAADAYDRADDRTGLLRALAALPPRQRQAVVLRYWEDLSESQAAAAMNCSVGTVKSQASKGIAKLRAAAALGALTRVGGSV
;
A
#
# COMPACT_ATOMS: atom_id res chain seq x y z
N MET A 1 13.82 -29.59 -20.10
CA MET A 1 12.82 -28.87 -19.25
C MET A 1 13.45 -27.71 -18.48
N GLY A 2 14.71 -27.84 -17.99
CA GLY A 2 15.38 -26.83 -17.17
C GLY A 2 15.58 -25.45 -17.82
N GLU A 3 15.88 -25.37 -19.12
CA GLU A 3 16.12 -24.08 -19.81
C GLU A 3 14.89 -23.16 -19.84
N ARG A 4 13.69 -23.73 -20.02
CA ARG A 4 12.43 -22.94 -20.01
C ARG A 4 12.10 -22.40 -18.62
N THR A 5 12.48 -23.12 -17.57
CA THR A 5 12.36 -22.66 -16.19
C THR A 5 13.39 -21.58 -15.90
N ALA A 6 14.66 -21.78 -16.28
CA ALA A 6 15.70 -20.77 -16.09
C ALA A 6 15.40 -19.44 -16.80
N ALA A 7 14.89 -19.49 -18.04
CA ALA A 7 14.47 -18.29 -18.77
C ALA A 7 13.29 -17.58 -18.08
N ARG A 8 12.30 -18.35 -17.60
CA ARG A 8 11.16 -17.82 -16.83
C ARG A 8 11.63 -17.10 -15.56
N ASP A 9 12.60 -17.69 -14.85
CA ASP A 9 13.09 -17.16 -13.58
C ASP A 9 13.91 -15.88 -13.80
N ALA A 10 14.72 -15.83 -14.86
CA ALA A 10 15.43 -14.63 -15.28
C ALA A 10 14.48 -13.48 -15.66
N GLU A 11 13.44 -13.75 -16.46
CA GLU A 11 12.40 -12.76 -16.80
C GLU A 11 11.73 -12.21 -15.54
N PHE A 12 11.39 -13.10 -14.59
CA PHE A 12 10.78 -12.70 -13.33
C PHE A 12 11.72 -11.84 -12.49
N GLN A 13 13.00 -12.20 -12.38
CA GLN A 13 14.00 -11.40 -11.65
C GLN A 13 14.15 -9.99 -12.23
N VAL A 14 14.22 -9.86 -13.56
CA VAL A 14 14.28 -8.55 -14.24
C VAL A 14 13.04 -7.71 -13.93
N PHE A 15 11.86 -8.32 -13.96
CA PHE A 15 10.64 -7.63 -13.60
C PHE A 15 10.63 -7.19 -12.13
N VAL A 16 10.97 -8.08 -11.19
CA VAL A 16 10.96 -7.78 -9.75
C VAL A 16 11.94 -6.68 -9.41
N THR A 17 13.18 -6.74 -9.93
CA THR A 17 14.20 -5.71 -9.68
C THR A 17 13.73 -4.33 -10.15
N THR A 18 13.05 -4.27 -11.29
CA THR A 18 12.46 -3.02 -11.81
C THR A 18 11.25 -2.55 -11.00
N ALA A 19 10.37 -3.48 -10.60
CA ALA A 19 9.12 -3.16 -9.89
C ALA A 19 9.32 -2.87 -8.40
N TRP A 20 10.40 -3.38 -7.79
CA TRP A 20 10.63 -3.41 -6.35
C TRP A 20 10.51 -2.05 -5.67
N PRO A 21 11.17 -0.97 -6.12
CA PRO A 21 11.12 0.30 -5.40
C PRO A 21 9.70 0.87 -5.29
N ARG A 22 8.91 0.74 -6.38
CA ARG A 22 7.52 1.21 -6.43
C ARG A 22 6.61 0.30 -5.60
N LEU A 23 6.76 -1.02 -5.74
CA LEU A 23 5.95 -2.00 -5.02
C LEU A 23 6.14 -1.90 -3.50
N SER A 24 7.39 -1.82 -3.04
CA SER A 24 7.72 -1.73 -1.61
C SER A 24 7.25 -0.43 -0.98
N ARG A 25 7.39 0.70 -1.72
CA ARG A 25 6.85 1.99 -1.26
C ARG A 25 5.33 1.93 -1.10
N THR A 26 4.63 1.35 -2.07
CA THR A 26 3.17 1.24 -2.02
C THR A 26 2.70 0.27 -0.95
N ALA A 27 3.38 -0.86 -0.77
CA ALA A 27 3.13 -1.78 0.33
C ALA A 27 3.29 -1.09 1.69
N PHE A 28 4.35 -0.29 1.87
CA PHE A 28 4.59 0.47 3.09
C PHE A 28 3.47 1.47 3.39
N LEU A 29 3.02 2.22 2.39
CA LEU A 29 1.91 3.17 2.53
C LEU A 29 0.57 2.49 2.84
N LEU A 30 0.38 1.27 2.34
CA LEU A 30 -0.83 0.48 2.58
C LEU A 30 -0.80 -0.24 3.93
N ALA A 31 0.37 -0.68 4.38
CA ALA A 31 0.56 -1.41 5.63
C ALA A 31 0.58 -0.46 6.84
N GLY A 32 1.36 0.62 6.76
CA GLY A 32 1.55 1.60 7.84
C GLY A 32 2.77 1.33 8.73
N ASP A 33 3.35 0.13 8.67
CA ASP A 33 4.58 -0.26 9.35
C ASP A 33 5.47 -1.12 8.44
N ARG A 34 6.75 -1.24 8.79
CA ARG A 34 7.77 -1.89 7.96
C ARG A 34 7.58 -3.41 7.88
N HIS A 35 7.38 -4.09 9.00
CA HIS A 35 7.28 -5.54 9.04
C HIS A 35 6.06 -6.04 8.25
N THR A 36 4.90 -5.41 8.47
CA THR A 36 3.69 -5.74 7.71
C THR A 36 3.87 -5.47 6.22
N ALA A 37 4.62 -4.43 5.84
CA ALA A 37 4.91 -4.11 4.45
C ALA A 37 5.83 -5.14 3.78
N GLU A 38 6.92 -5.53 4.44
CA GLU A 38 7.86 -6.55 3.96
C GLU A 38 7.13 -7.88 3.74
N ASP A 39 6.36 -8.33 4.75
CA ASP A 39 5.53 -9.52 4.63
C ASP A 39 4.54 -9.41 3.47
N LEU A 40 3.94 -8.23 3.27
CA LEU A 40 2.94 -8.00 2.22
C LEU A 40 3.57 -8.08 0.83
N VAL A 41 4.77 -7.50 0.65
CA VAL A 41 5.54 -7.61 -0.58
C VAL A 41 5.92 -9.05 -0.84
N GLN A 42 6.43 -9.77 0.18
CA GLN A 42 6.84 -11.15 0.04
C GLN A 42 5.68 -12.04 -0.44
N THR A 43 4.54 -12.02 0.26
CA THR A 43 3.34 -12.79 -0.15
C THR A 43 2.88 -12.41 -1.56
N THR A 44 2.99 -11.14 -1.93
CA THR A 44 2.61 -10.65 -3.26
C THR A 44 3.54 -11.20 -4.34
N LEU A 45 4.85 -11.20 -4.11
CA LEU A 45 5.84 -11.71 -5.05
C LEU A 45 5.76 -13.22 -5.20
N GLU A 46 5.52 -13.97 -4.12
CA GLU A 46 5.27 -15.41 -4.16
C GLU A 46 4.07 -15.74 -5.07
N LYS A 47 2.95 -15.06 -4.87
CA LYS A 47 1.74 -15.23 -5.70
C LYS A 47 1.97 -14.77 -7.13
N THR A 48 2.73 -13.71 -7.33
CA THR A 48 3.11 -13.23 -8.67
C THR A 48 3.96 -14.26 -9.40
N TYR A 49 4.94 -14.86 -8.72
CA TYR A 49 5.80 -15.89 -9.29
C TYR A 49 5.00 -17.12 -9.73
N VAL A 50 4.07 -17.59 -8.89
CA VAL A 50 3.14 -18.69 -9.23
C VAL A 50 2.29 -18.32 -10.46
N ALA A 51 1.81 -17.08 -10.54
CA ALA A 51 1.00 -16.58 -11.65
C ALA A 51 1.81 -16.04 -12.85
N TRP A 52 3.15 -16.15 -12.84
CA TRP A 52 4.03 -15.37 -13.71
C TRP A 52 3.75 -15.58 -15.21
N ALA A 53 3.41 -16.80 -15.60
CA ALA A 53 3.05 -17.12 -16.99
C ALA A 53 1.86 -16.31 -17.52
N ARG A 54 0.93 -15.91 -16.65
CA ARG A 54 -0.19 -15.03 -16.98
C ARG A 54 0.23 -13.56 -16.91
N VAL A 55 0.96 -13.18 -15.86
CA VAL A 55 1.41 -11.80 -15.61
C VAL A 55 2.23 -11.26 -16.78
N ARG A 56 3.22 -12.03 -17.28
CA ARG A 56 4.10 -11.61 -18.38
C ARG A 56 3.40 -11.43 -19.73
N ARG A 57 2.15 -11.93 -19.87
CA ARG A 57 1.35 -11.83 -21.11
C ARG A 57 0.35 -10.68 -21.07
N THR A 58 0.31 -9.92 -19.98
CA THR A 58 -0.56 -8.74 -19.86
C THR A 58 0.15 -7.50 -20.37
N ASP A 59 -0.62 -6.53 -20.86
CA ASP A 59 -0.08 -5.25 -21.33
C ASP A 59 0.57 -4.43 -20.20
N ASP A 60 0.05 -4.57 -18.97
CA ASP A 60 0.61 -3.96 -17.76
C ASP A 60 0.79 -5.03 -16.65
N PRO A 61 1.96 -5.69 -16.61
CA PRO A 61 2.30 -6.65 -15.57
C PRO A 61 2.26 -6.05 -14.15
N TYR A 62 2.66 -4.78 -14.01
CA TYR A 62 2.67 -4.11 -12.70
C TYR A 62 1.25 -3.87 -12.17
N ALA A 63 0.28 -3.56 -13.04
CA ALA A 63 -1.12 -3.48 -12.64
C ALA A 63 -1.65 -4.80 -12.08
N TYR A 64 -1.25 -5.93 -12.66
CA TYR A 64 -1.62 -7.25 -12.15
C TYR A 64 -1.06 -7.48 -10.75
N VAL A 65 0.25 -7.20 -10.56
CA VAL A 65 0.92 -7.36 -9.26
C VAL A 65 0.32 -6.44 -8.20
N ARG A 66 0.03 -5.19 -8.55
CA ARG A 66 -0.66 -4.24 -7.67
C ARG A 66 -2.03 -4.74 -7.24
N ARG A 67 -2.78 -5.42 -8.12
CA ARG A 67 -4.05 -6.05 -7.76
C ARG A 67 -3.86 -7.18 -6.75
N ILE A 68 -2.81 -8.01 -6.90
CA ILE A 68 -2.45 -9.03 -5.90
C ILE A 68 -2.17 -8.34 -4.56
N LEU A 69 -1.32 -7.32 -4.54
CA LEU A 69 -0.95 -6.56 -3.34
C LEU A 69 -2.18 -6.03 -2.58
N LEU A 70 -3.12 -5.39 -3.29
CA LEU A 70 -4.34 -4.83 -2.69
C LEU A 70 -5.27 -5.91 -2.13
N ASN A 71 -5.34 -7.07 -2.79
CA ASN A 71 -6.13 -8.20 -2.32
C ASN A 71 -5.54 -8.82 -1.04
N GLU A 72 -4.21 -8.99 -0.99
CA GLU A 72 -3.51 -9.48 0.20
C GLU A 72 -3.70 -8.55 1.40
N GLN A 73 -3.55 -7.23 1.16
CA GLN A 73 -3.77 -6.24 2.20
C GLN A 73 -5.22 -6.31 2.70
N ALA A 74 -6.22 -6.31 1.82
CA ALA A 74 -7.62 -6.39 2.23
C ALA A 74 -7.99 -7.71 2.95
N GLY A 75 -7.31 -8.81 2.62
CA GLY A 75 -7.47 -10.11 3.29
C GLY A 75 -6.93 -10.09 4.73
N ARG A 76 -5.76 -9.47 4.95
CA ARG A 76 -5.15 -9.35 6.29
C ARG A 76 -6.05 -8.59 7.26
N PHE A 77 -6.63 -7.47 6.84
CA PHE A 77 -7.58 -6.72 7.68
C PHE A 77 -8.84 -7.51 8.02
N ARG A 78 -9.37 -8.30 7.08
CA ARG A 78 -10.52 -9.19 7.35
C ARG A 78 -10.22 -10.28 8.38
N ARG A 79 -9.00 -10.83 8.38
CA ARG A 79 -8.56 -11.85 9.34
C ARG A 79 -8.28 -11.32 10.74
N ARG A 80 -7.95 -10.02 10.87
CA ARG A 80 -7.74 -9.35 12.16
C ARG A 80 -9.05 -8.86 12.82
N LEU A 81 -10.14 -8.78 12.08
CA LEU A 81 -11.45 -8.32 12.61
C LEU A 81 -12.04 -9.17 13.77
N PRO A 82 -11.68 -10.45 14.01
CA PRO A 82 -12.09 -11.16 15.23
C PRO A 82 -11.35 -10.72 16.51
N GLU A 83 -10.24 -9.98 16.44
CA GLU A 83 -9.31 -9.80 17.56
C GLU A 83 -9.11 -8.33 18.01
N PHE A 84 -9.62 -7.33 17.28
CA PHE A 84 -9.33 -5.92 17.54
C PHE A 84 -10.57 -5.10 17.94
N LEU A 85 -10.97 -5.21 19.20
CA LEU A 85 -11.71 -4.16 19.93
C LEU A 85 -10.77 -3.23 20.74
N VAL A 86 -9.46 -3.23 20.47
CA VAL A 86 -8.48 -2.40 21.18
C VAL A 86 -7.62 -1.60 20.19
N PRO A 87 -7.34 -0.31 20.43
CA PRO A 87 -6.44 0.46 19.58
C PRO A 87 -5.00 -0.03 19.79
N ALA A 88 -4.44 -0.72 18.79
CA ALA A 88 -3.01 -1.03 18.80
C ALA A 88 -2.21 0.23 18.45
N VAL A 89 -1.35 0.62 19.39
CA VAL A 89 -0.35 1.69 19.22
C VAL A 89 0.77 1.15 18.32
N PRO A 90 1.14 1.83 17.22
CA PRO A 90 2.23 1.37 16.37
C PRO A 90 3.59 1.54 17.07
N GLU A 91 4.41 0.49 17.07
CA GLU A 91 5.81 0.50 17.53
C GLU A 91 6.70 1.36 16.62
N ARG A 92 7.69 2.04 17.24
CA ARG A 92 8.60 3.00 16.59
C ARG A 92 9.62 2.30 15.68
N PRO A 93 9.94 2.84 14.49
CA PRO A 93 10.96 2.27 13.61
C PRO A 93 12.39 2.70 13.98
N ALA A 94 13.35 1.78 13.81
CA ALA A 94 14.78 2.07 13.74
C ALA A 94 15.16 2.59 12.33
N ALA A 95 16.01 3.61 12.30
CA ALA A 95 16.33 4.42 11.13
C ALA A 95 17.18 3.68 10.08
N ASP A 96 16.84 3.84 8.79
CA ASP A 96 17.78 4.25 7.72
C ASP A 96 17.12 4.46 6.34
N ALA A 97 17.78 5.29 5.52
CA ALA A 97 17.54 5.70 4.12
C ALA A 97 16.25 6.48 3.75
N TYR A 98 15.29 6.66 4.65
CA TYR A 98 14.07 7.45 4.37
C TYR A 98 13.80 8.62 5.32
N ASP A 99 14.76 8.94 6.20
CA ASP A 99 14.64 10.06 7.13
C ASP A 99 14.84 11.40 6.44
N ARG A 100 13.71 11.99 6.04
CA ARG A 100 13.53 13.44 6.10
C ARG A 100 12.17 13.76 6.72
N ALA A 101 12.25 14.46 7.85
CA ALA A 101 11.27 15.28 8.56
C ALA A 101 10.08 14.60 9.26
N ASP A 102 9.87 15.01 10.51
CA ASP A 102 8.77 14.66 11.43
C ASP A 102 7.36 14.69 10.79
N ASP A 103 7.15 15.55 9.78
CA ASP A 103 5.88 15.65 9.05
C ASP A 103 5.57 14.38 8.24
N ARG A 104 6.59 13.70 7.71
CA ARG A 104 6.45 12.43 6.98
C ARG A 104 5.97 11.31 7.91
N THR A 105 6.46 11.30 9.15
CA THR A 105 6.03 10.37 10.21
C THR A 105 4.59 10.64 10.65
N GLY A 106 4.17 11.90 10.68
CA GLY A 106 2.78 12.29 10.94
C GLY A 106 1.82 11.81 9.84
N LEU A 107 2.16 12.05 8.57
CA LEU A 107 1.34 11.63 7.43
C LEU A 107 1.23 10.10 7.32
N LEU A 108 2.32 9.36 7.53
CA LEU A 108 2.32 7.90 7.52
C LEU A 108 1.42 7.32 8.60
N ARG A 109 1.48 7.86 9.83
CA ARG A 109 0.57 7.48 10.92
C ARG A 109 -0.89 7.81 10.59
N ALA A 110 -1.16 8.99 10.04
CA ALA A 110 -2.51 9.37 9.64
C ALA A 110 -3.08 8.46 8.53
N LEU A 111 -2.25 8.09 7.53
CA LEU A 111 -2.61 7.09 6.53
C LEU A 111 -2.88 5.72 7.15
N ALA A 112 -2.03 5.28 8.09
CA ALA A 112 -2.16 4.04 8.83
C ALA A 112 -3.40 3.98 9.75
N ALA A 113 -4.00 5.12 10.08
CA ALA A 113 -5.26 5.19 10.82
C ALA A 113 -6.51 5.13 9.92
N LEU A 114 -6.36 5.30 8.59
CA LEU A 114 -7.51 5.21 7.68
C LEU A 114 -8.03 3.78 7.57
N PRO A 115 -9.37 3.59 7.45
CA PRO A 115 -9.96 2.34 7.02
C PRO A 115 -9.31 1.83 5.73
N PRO A 116 -9.12 0.50 5.57
CA PRO A 116 -8.33 -0.07 4.47
C PRO A 116 -8.75 0.43 3.08
N ARG A 117 -10.05 0.47 2.79
CA ARG A 117 -10.56 0.93 1.49
C ARG A 117 -10.31 2.42 1.23
N GLN A 118 -10.32 3.26 2.27
CA GLN A 118 -10.01 4.69 2.16
C GLN A 118 -8.52 4.88 1.89
N ARG A 119 -7.66 4.17 2.64
CA ARG A 119 -6.22 4.17 2.43
C ARG A 119 -5.84 3.71 1.01
N GLN A 120 -6.42 2.61 0.53
CA GLN A 120 -6.22 2.13 -0.84
C GLN A 120 -6.56 3.21 -1.86
N ALA A 121 -7.76 3.80 -1.77
CA ALA A 121 -8.20 4.82 -2.71
C ALA A 121 -7.27 6.04 -2.72
N VAL A 122 -6.82 6.50 -1.54
CA VAL A 122 -5.89 7.64 -1.43
C VAL A 122 -4.52 7.29 -2.03
N VAL A 123 -3.91 6.18 -1.63
CA VAL A 123 -2.58 5.78 -2.13
C VAL A 123 -2.60 5.59 -3.65
N LEU A 124 -3.62 4.91 -4.18
CA LEU A 124 -3.72 4.69 -5.62
C LEU A 124 -3.91 5.98 -6.43
N ARG A 125 -4.73 6.92 -5.93
CA ARG A 125 -5.06 8.13 -6.68
C ARG A 125 -3.98 9.20 -6.62
N TYR A 126 -3.31 9.34 -5.48
CA TYR A 126 -2.43 10.48 -5.23
C TYR A 126 -0.95 10.11 -5.17
N TRP A 127 -0.59 8.85 -4.88
CA TRP A 127 0.80 8.41 -4.74
C TRP A 127 1.25 7.54 -5.91
N GLU A 128 0.32 6.79 -6.49
CA GLU A 128 0.53 5.97 -7.69
C GLU A 128 0.01 6.66 -8.97
N ASP A 129 -0.56 7.87 -8.83
CA ASP A 129 -1.11 8.71 -9.91
C ASP A 129 -2.08 8.00 -10.87
N LEU A 130 -2.73 6.92 -10.40
CA LEU A 130 -3.70 6.18 -11.22
C LEU A 130 -4.96 6.99 -11.37
N SER A 131 -5.53 7.03 -12.57
CA SER A 131 -6.90 7.55 -12.79
C SER A 131 -7.94 6.79 -11.95
N GLU A 132 -9.13 7.37 -11.82
CA GLU A 132 -10.20 6.75 -11.02
C GLU A 132 -10.65 5.40 -11.58
N SER A 133 -10.63 5.23 -12.89
CA SER A 133 -10.95 3.95 -13.56
C SER A 133 -9.86 2.90 -13.31
N GLN A 134 -8.58 3.27 -13.41
CA GLN A 134 -7.46 2.38 -13.08
C GLN A 134 -7.47 1.97 -11.61
N ALA A 135 -7.74 2.91 -10.70
CA ALA A 135 -7.87 2.63 -9.28
C ALA A 135 -9.09 1.71 -8.99
N ALA A 136 -10.21 1.93 -9.67
CA ALA A 136 -11.41 1.10 -9.53
C ALA A 136 -11.16 -0.34 -9.98
N ALA A 137 -10.48 -0.52 -11.13
CA ALA A 137 -10.08 -1.82 -11.63
C ALA A 137 -9.10 -2.54 -10.67
N ALA A 138 -8.16 -1.81 -10.07
CA ALA A 138 -7.22 -2.36 -9.09
C ALA A 138 -7.91 -2.74 -7.77
N MET A 139 -8.84 -1.92 -7.29
CA MET A 139 -9.61 -2.15 -6.06
C MET A 139 -10.78 -3.14 -6.23
N ASN A 140 -11.09 -3.53 -7.47
CA ASN A 140 -12.24 -4.34 -7.85
C ASN A 140 -13.57 -3.75 -7.33
N CYS A 141 -13.83 -2.47 -7.65
CA CYS A 141 -15.05 -1.74 -7.28
C CYS A 141 -15.47 -0.75 -8.38
N SER A 142 -16.54 0.01 -8.16
CA SER A 142 -16.97 1.05 -9.11
C SER A 142 -16.14 2.33 -8.96
N VAL A 143 -16.09 3.13 -10.03
CA VAL A 143 -15.44 4.46 -10.03
C VAL A 143 -16.05 5.37 -8.95
N GLY A 144 -17.38 5.32 -8.75
CA GLY A 144 -18.06 6.05 -7.68
C GLY A 144 -17.61 5.61 -6.28
N THR A 145 -17.33 4.32 -6.08
CA THR A 145 -16.72 3.83 -4.83
C THR A 145 -15.33 4.41 -4.63
N VAL A 146 -14.49 4.48 -5.66
CA VAL A 146 -13.16 5.12 -5.54
C VAL A 146 -13.28 6.58 -5.15
N LYS A 147 -14.11 7.36 -5.85
CA LYS A 147 -14.35 8.79 -5.55
C LYS A 147 -14.77 9.00 -4.10
N SER A 148 -15.78 8.25 -3.65
CA SER A 148 -16.32 8.39 -2.29
C SER A 148 -15.30 7.96 -1.22
N GLN A 149 -14.54 6.88 -1.43
CA GLN A 149 -13.52 6.44 -0.48
C GLN A 149 -12.31 7.38 -0.45
N ALA A 150 -11.87 7.90 -1.60
CA ALA A 150 -10.79 8.89 -1.68
C ALA A 150 -11.20 10.19 -0.99
N SER A 151 -12.41 10.71 -1.26
CA SER A 151 -12.93 11.91 -0.61
C SER A 151 -12.99 11.76 0.92
N LYS A 152 -13.57 10.66 1.42
CA LYS A 152 -13.62 10.35 2.86
C LYS A 152 -12.23 10.21 3.48
N GLY A 153 -11.29 9.57 2.78
CA GLY A 153 -9.90 9.43 3.22
C GLY A 153 -9.20 10.78 3.35
N ILE A 154 -9.26 11.62 2.32
CA ILE A 154 -8.65 12.96 2.33
C ILE A 154 -9.27 13.84 3.42
N ALA A 155 -10.58 13.81 3.61
CA ALA A 155 -11.25 14.56 4.68
C ALA A 155 -10.69 14.20 6.07
N LYS A 156 -10.48 12.90 6.34
CA LYS A 156 -9.88 12.43 7.60
C LYS A 156 -8.42 12.84 7.76
N LEU A 157 -7.62 12.77 6.69
CA LEU A 157 -6.23 13.20 6.72
C LEU A 157 -6.11 14.70 7.02
N ARG A 158 -6.98 15.52 6.42
CA ARG A 158 -7.03 16.96 6.70
C ARG A 158 -7.38 17.25 8.16
N ALA A 159 -8.37 16.53 8.71
CA ALA A 159 -8.74 16.66 10.13
C ALA A 159 -7.57 16.28 11.07
N ALA A 160 -6.87 15.17 10.78
CA ALA A 160 -5.70 14.75 11.55
C ALA A 160 -4.55 15.76 11.49
N ALA A 161 -4.29 16.34 10.31
CA ALA A 161 -3.28 17.38 10.14
C ALA A 161 -3.62 18.67 10.91
N ALA A 162 -4.89 19.09 10.90
CA ALA A 162 -5.36 20.24 11.66
C ALA A 162 -5.20 20.03 13.18
N LEU A 163 -5.53 18.83 13.68
CA LEU A 163 -5.31 18.48 15.09
C LEU A 163 -3.83 18.50 15.47
N GLY A 164 -2.95 17.96 14.62
CA GLY A 164 -1.49 18.00 14.84
C GLY A 164 -0.88 19.40 14.75
N ALA A 165 -1.51 20.33 14.03
CA ALA A 165 -1.11 21.73 14.02
C ALA A 165 -1.48 22.43 15.34
N LEU A 166 -2.68 22.18 15.87
CA LEU A 166 -3.15 22.78 17.13
C LEU A 166 -2.32 22.31 18.35
N THR A 167 -1.93 21.03 18.39
CA THR A 167 -1.11 20.51 19.51
C THR A 167 0.33 21.04 19.52
N ARG A 168 0.89 21.39 18.35
CA ARG A 168 2.22 22.03 18.26
C ARG A 168 2.21 23.47 18.76
N VAL A 169 1.10 24.19 18.60
CA VAL A 169 0.98 25.60 19.02
C VAL A 169 0.72 25.74 20.53
N GLY A 170 0.06 24.76 21.16
CA GLY A 170 -0.24 24.78 22.60
C GLY A 170 0.86 24.26 23.54
N GLY A 171 1.98 23.78 23.02
CA GLY A 171 3.07 23.16 23.80
C GLY A 171 4.22 24.07 24.21
N SER A 172 4.09 25.39 24.03
CA SER A 172 5.10 26.37 24.41
C SER A 172 4.54 27.33 25.47
N VAL A 173 4.42 26.85 26.70
CA VAL A 173 4.26 27.67 27.93
C VAL A 173 5.09 27.04 29.03
#